data_AF-A0A7C2L731-F1
#
_entry.id   AF-A0A7C2L731-F1
#
_cell.length_a   1.000
_cell.length_b   1.000
_cell.length_c   1.000
_cell.angle_alpha   90.00
_cell.angle_beta   90.00
_cell.angle_gamma   90.00
#
_symmetry.space_group_name_H-M   'P 1'
#
loop_
_entity.id
_entity.type
_entity.pdbx_description
1 polymer ?
#
loop_
_entity_poly.entity_id
_entity_poly.type
_entity_poly.pdbx_seq_one_letter_code
_entity_poly.pdbx_strand_id
1 'polypeptide(L)'
;MRAFKESMLELITKTSTTLPADVRRAIAAALEQEEPGTRAAQALAIIATNVDMACETEGPICQDTGMPTFEIKVPVGVNQIVLKQQILEAI
;
A
#
# COMPACT_ATOMS: atom_id res chain seq x y z
N MET A 1 -21.16 -9.38 -8.47
CA MET A 1 -19.86 -9.39 -9.16
C MET A 1 -19.22 -8.00 -9.29
N ARG A 2 -19.98 -6.91 -9.44
CA ARG A 2 -19.45 -5.53 -9.39
C ARG A 2 -18.67 -5.22 -8.10
N ALA A 3 -19.21 -5.65 -6.97
CA ALA A 3 -18.59 -5.49 -5.65
C ALA A 3 -17.19 -6.12 -5.53
N PHE A 4 -16.91 -7.24 -6.23
CA PHE A 4 -15.58 -7.86 -6.17
C PHE A 4 -14.53 -7.00 -6.86
N LYS A 5 -14.80 -6.53 -8.08
CA LYS A 5 -13.89 -5.63 -8.80
C LYS A 5 -13.62 -4.34 -8.01
N GLU A 6 -14.68 -3.74 -7.46
CA GLU A 6 -14.55 -2.53 -6.62
C GLU A 6 -13.68 -2.80 -5.38
N SER A 7 -13.84 -3.97 -4.73
CA SER A 7 -12.98 -4.36 -3.61
C SER A 7 -11.51 -4.59 -4.01
N MET A 8 -11.26 -5.07 -5.24
CA MET A 8 -9.89 -5.23 -5.74
C MET A 8 -9.23 -3.89 -6.02
N LEU A 9 -9.97 -2.93 -6.61
CA LEU A 9 -9.48 -1.57 -6.82
C LEU A 9 -9.16 -0.90 -5.48
N GLU A 10 -10.08 -0.98 -4.52
CA GLU A 10 -9.86 -0.44 -3.17
C GLU A 10 -8.64 -1.07 -2.50
N LEU A 11 -8.46 -2.39 -2.63
CA LEU A 11 -7.29 -3.08 -2.10
C LEU A 11 -5.99 -2.56 -2.74
N ILE A 12 -5.93 -2.46 -4.07
CA ILE A 12 -4.75 -1.96 -4.80
C ILE A 12 -4.41 -0.52 -4.37
N THR A 13 -5.41 0.36 -4.36
CA THR A 13 -5.26 1.75 -3.90
C THR A 13 -4.72 1.78 -2.47
N LYS A 14 -5.36 1.07 -1.55
CA LYS A 14 -4.95 1.05 -0.13
C LYS A 14 -3.52 0.54 0.06
N THR A 15 -3.12 -0.51 -0.66
CA THR A 15 -1.75 -1.04 -0.57
C THR A 15 -0.69 -0.08 -1.15
N SER A 16 -1.10 0.84 -2.03
CA SER A 16 -0.20 1.83 -2.64
C SER A 16 -0.11 3.13 -1.82
N THR A 17 -1.13 3.44 -1.02
CA THR A 17 -1.26 4.72 -0.31
C THR A 17 -1.07 4.60 1.20
N THR A 18 -1.21 3.41 1.77
CA THR A 18 -1.24 3.21 3.23
C THR A 18 -0.26 2.13 3.68
N LEU A 19 0.66 2.50 4.59
CA LEU A 19 1.47 1.53 5.34
C LEU A 19 0.71 1.00 6.56
N PRO A 20 0.90 -0.28 6.92
CA PRO A 20 0.26 -0.88 8.08
C PRO A 20 0.79 -0.29 9.39
N ALA A 21 0.00 -0.43 10.46
CA ALA A 21 0.23 0.25 11.73
C ALA A 21 1.55 -0.16 12.42
N ASP A 22 2.00 -1.39 12.23
CA ASP A 22 3.30 -1.87 12.71
C ASP A 22 4.47 -1.16 12.03
N VAL A 23 4.41 -0.99 10.71
CA VAL A 23 5.41 -0.24 9.94
C VAL A 23 5.42 1.24 10.33
N ARG A 24 4.25 1.86 10.50
CA ARG A 24 4.15 3.25 10.98
C ARG A 24 4.78 3.43 12.37
N ARG A 25 4.54 2.50 13.30
CA ARG A 25 5.18 2.51 14.63
C ARG A 25 6.70 2.35 14.53
N ALA A 26 7.19 1.51 13.62
CA ALA A 26 8.62 1.33 13.41
C ALA A 26 9.29 2.61 12.87
N ILE A 27 8.66 3.30 11.91
CA ILE A 27 9.13 4.59 11.39
C ILE A 27 9.17 5.64 12.51
N ALA A 28 8.12 5.73 13.33
CA ALA A 28 8.06 6.66 14.45
C ALA A 28 9.18 6.40 15.48
N ALA A 29 9.39 5.13 15.87
CA ALA A 29 10.45 4.76 16.78
C ALA A 29 11.85 5.04 16.20
N ALA A 30 12.04 4.88 14.89
CA ALA A 30 13.29 5.20 14.22
C ALA A 30 13.56 6.72 14.22
N LEU A 31 12.54 7.55 13.98
CA LEU A 31 12.66 9.01 14.05
C LEU A 31 13.14 9.50 15.42
N GLU A 32 12.71 8.85 16.50
CA GLU A 32 13.14 9.18 17.87
C GLU A 32 14.59 8.76 18.17
N GLN A 33 15.14 7.81 17.41
CA GLN A 33 16.49 7.26 17.62
C GLN A 33 17.55 7.94 16.74
N GLU A 34 17.15 8.59 15.65
CA GLU A 34 18.06 9.27 14.73
C GLU A 34 18.76 10.47 15.38
N GLU A 35 20.06 10.62 15.11
CA GLU A 35 20.83 11.75 15.63
C GLU A 35 20.42 13.04 14.91
N PRO A 36 19.97 14.09 15.63
CA PRO A 36 19.50 15.33 15.02
C PRO A 36 20.55 16.00 14.14
N GLY A 37 20.11 16.54 13.00
CA GLY A 37 20.97 17.27 12.06
C GLY A 37 21.81 16.38 11.14
N THR A 38 21.70 15.05 11.25
CA THR A 38 22.33 14.13 10.30
C THR A 38 21.52 14.03 9.00
N ARG A 39 22.19 13.60 7.92
CA ARG A 39 21.52 13.29 6.64
C ARG A 39 20.52 12.14 6.77
N ALA A 40 20.79 11.18 7.67
CA ALA A 40 19.91 10.05 7.92
C ALA A 40 18.60 10.52 8.58
N ALA A 41 18.68 11.34 9.63
CA ALA A 41 17.53 11.96 10.26
C ALA A 41 16.67 12.75 9.26
N GLN A 42 17.31 13.55 8.39
CA GLN A 42 16.60 14.32 7.37
C GLN A 42 15.89 13.40 6.36
N ALA A 43 16.57 12.36 5.86
CA ALA A 43 15.99 11.43 4.91
C ALA A 43 14.79 10.67 5.50
N LEU A 44 14.90 10.20 6.75
CA LEU A 44 13.81 9.52 7.44
C LEU A 44 12.61 10.44 7.68
N ALA A 45 12.85 11.70 8.06
CA ALA A 45 11.79 12.70 8.22
C ALA A 45 11.02 12.98 6.92
N ILE A 46 11.72 13.01 5.78
CA ILE A 46 11.10 13.14 4.46
C ILE A 46 10.24 11.91 4.14
N ILE A 47 10.76 10.71 4.39
CA ILE A 47 10.02 9.46 4.18
C ILE A 47 8.74 9.44 5.03
N ALA A 48 8.84 9.79 6.31
CA ALA A 48 7.69 9.83 7.21
C ALA A 48 6.63 10.83 6.74
N THR A 49 7.04 12.04 6.37
CA THR A 49 6.14 13.05 5.80
C THR A 49 5.45 12.54 4.54
N ASN A 50 6.18 11.88 3.63
CA ASN A 50 5.59 11.31 2.41
C ASN A 50 4.56 10.21 2.71
N VAL A 51 4.82 9.36 3.70
CA VAL A 51 3.90 8.29 4.13
C VAL A 51 2.59 8.87 4.69
N ASP A 52 2.65 10.00 5.38
CA ASP A 52 1.45 10.68 5.90
C ASP A 52 0.67 11.36 4.77
N MET A 53 1.35 12.11 3.91
CA MET A 53 0.72 12.76 2.74
C MET A 53 0.05 11.75 1.81
N ALA A 54 0.70 10.61 1.52
CA ALA A 54 0.16 9.55 0.67
C ALA A 54 -1.18 9.00 1.21
N CYS A 55 -1.28 8.85 2.54
CA CYS A 55 -2.48 8.36 3.18
C CYS A 55 -3.64 9.37 3.16
N GLU A 56 -3.33 10.67 3.30
CA GLU A 56 -4.33 11.74 3.32
C GLU A 56 -4.86 12.09 1.92
N THR A 57 -4.00 12.02 0.90
CA THR A 57 -4.30 12.45 -0.47
C THR A 57 -4.66 11.31 -1.41
N GLU A 58 -4.62 10.07 -0.93
CA GLU A 58 -4.67 8.85 -1.75
C GLU A 58 -3.61 8.84 -2.88
N GLY A 59 -2.50 9.56 -2.69
CA GLY A 59 -1.34 9.54 -3.56
C GLY A 59 -0.48 8.29 -3.29
N PRO A 60 0.17 7.71 -4.31
CA PRO A 60 1.04 6.57 -4.09
C PRO A 60 2.25 6.97 -3.23
N ILE A 61 2.62 6.14 -2.26
CA ILE A 61 3.78 6.37 -1.35
C ILE A 61 5.09 6.49 -2.13
N CYS A 62 5.19 5.79 -3.26
CA CYS A 62 6.35 5.76 -4.15
C CYS A 62 5.91 5.97 -5.60
N GLN A 63 6.82 6.49 -6.43
CA GLN A 63 6.60 6.59 -7.87
C GLN A 63 6.54 5.21 -8.55
N ASP A 64 7.27 4.23 -8.01
CA ASP A 64 7.16 2.83 -8.39
C ASP A 64 6.11 2.14 -7.51
N THR A 65 4.93 1.88 -8.07
CA THR A 65 3.83 1.19 -7.39
C THR A 65 3.96 -0.34 -7.43
N GLY A 66 5.03 -0.85 -8.04
CA GLY A 66 5.36 -2.28 -8.07
C GLY A 66 4.49 -3.10 -9.02
N MET A 67 4.57 -4.43 -8.86
CA MET A 67 3.82 -5.41 -9.65
C MET A 67 2.70 -6.04 -8.81
N PRO A 68 1.41 -5.79 -9.13
CA PRO A 68 0.30 -6.39 -8.40
C PRO A 68 0.38 -7.92 -8.40
N THR A 69 0.58 -8.49 -7.21
CA THR A 69 0.74 -9.93 -7.00
C THR A 69 -0.32 -10.42 -6.03
N PHE A 70 -1.12 -11.39 -6.45
CA PHE A 70 -2.25 -11.89 -5.68
C PHE A 70 -2.11 -13.38 -5.38
N GLU A 71 -2.23 -13.73 -4.11
CA GLU A 71 -2.44 -15.11 -3.65
C GLU A 71 -3.90 -15.27 -3.26
N ILE A 72 -4.64 -16.13 -3.97
CA ILE A 72 -6.11 -16.22 -3.83
C ILE A 72 -6.50 -17.66 -3.50
N LYS A 73 -7.18 -17.83 -2.37
CA LYS A 73 -7.85 -19.07 -2.00
C LYS A 73 -9.27 -19.03 -2.53
N VAL A 74 -9.58 -19.87 -3.51
CA VAL A 74 -10.87 -19.84 -4.19
C VAL A 74 -11.81 -20.93 -3.65
N PRO A 75 -13.02 -20.59 -3.17
CA PRO A 75 -14.00 -21.57 -2.72
C PRO A 75 -14.49 -22.49 -3.85
N VAL A 76 -14.98 -23.67 -3.47
CA VAL A 76 -15.61 -24.60 -4.41
C VAL A 76 -16.80 -23.93 -5.11
N GLY A 77 -16.91 -24.11 -6.42
CA GLY A 77 -17.99 -23.56 -7.25
C GLY A 77 -17.75 -22.14 -7.76
N VAL A 78 -16.65 -21.48 -7.40
CA VAL A 78 -16.30 -20.14 -7.90
C VAL A 78 -15.43 -20.23 -9.15
N ASN A 79 -15.78 -19.46 -10.20
CA ASN A 79 -15.05 -19.46 -11.47
C ASN A 79 -13.79 -18.58 -11.38
N GLN A 80 -12.62 -19.25 -11.33
CA GLN A 80 -11.31 -18.60 -11.22
C GLN A 80 -10.94 -17.77 -12.46
N ILE A 81 -11.42 -18.15 -13.64
CA ILE A 81 -11.14 -17.41 -14.89
C ILE A 81 -11.83 -16.04 -14.82
N VAL A 82 -13.08 -16.02 -14.36
CA VAL A 82 -13.83 -14.76 -14.20
C VAL A 82 -13.21 -13.90 -13.09
N LEU A 83 -12.79 -14.49 -11.96
CA LEU A 83 -12.08 -13.75 -10.91
C LEU A 83 -10.81 -13.08 -11.45
N LYS A 84 -9.98 -13.82 -12.18
CA LYS A 84 -8.76 -13.28 -12.80
C LYS A 84 -9.06 -12.11 -13.72
N GLN A 85 -10.10 -12.23 -14.55
CA GLN A 85 -10.51 -11.15 -15.45
C GLN A 85 -10.91 -9.89 -14.66
N GLN A 86 -11.67 -10.04 -13.56
CA GLN A 86 -12.07 -8.91 -12.74
C GLN A 86 -10.90 -8.24 -12.00
N ILE A 87 -9.88 -9.00 -11.61
CA ILE A 87 -8.65 -8.45 -11.01
C ILE A 87 -7.89 -7.63 -12.04
N LEU A 88 -7.73 -8.16 -13.26
CA LEU A 88 -7.06 -7.45 -14.36
C LEU A 88 -7.80 -6.17 -14.76
N GLU A 89 -9.13 -6.14 -14.66
CA GLU A 89 -9.94 -4.92 -14.88
C GLU A 89 -9.84 -3.89 -13.75
N ALA A 90 -9.35 -4.28 -12.57
CA ALA A 90 -9.18 -3.39 -11.41
C ALA A 90 -7.79 -2.76 -11.34
N ILE A 91 -6.81 -3.31 -12.07
CA ILE A 91 -5.46 -2.77 -12.23
C ILE A 91 -5.50 -1.68 -13.30
#